data_AF-A0A9X2MWG0-F1
#
_entry.id   AF-A0A9X2MWG0-F1
#
_cell.length_a   1.000
_cell.length_b   1.000
_cell.length_c   1.000
_cell.angle_alpha   90.00
_cell.angle_beta   90.00
_cell.angle_gamma   90.00
#
_symmetry.space_group_name_H-M   'P 1'
#
loop_
_entity.id
_entity.type
_entity.pdbx_description
1 polymer ?
#
loop_
_entity_poly.entity_id
_entity_poly.type
_entity_poly.pdbx_seq_one_letter_code
_entity_poly.pdbx_strand_id
1 'polypeptide(L)'
;MMVAGKRKSAVVMAAACCLGGLLVWFGYAAWHAERTDARPDNTVVAEVDGEPVTEEEFRWALGRERTAVIEQFKRKRGAVVDEEFWQREYDGATPLETVKKRAMDTAVRLKVQLRLAERYGLIADASYEGVLLEMERENVRMEEALAAGLPVYGPARFEADDFVDFYLGRLAVELKDRLLENELAVTDEKLKRHYEEVKGELFRQEGETRFYAFSAAYRRGGVEEKGLKREAAAAIEEASRRLAAGESVGAIAAEWNAGERSGEDSEGASAAQGGTTGTPDIADAGPLLQAAEESFDAESARYYYRALPPLYDLLARQPESGLIGPVIDDAANGRYVLAVVIGSKEGSYAGFEESKAIVRQHYAEFAYADYVNRLAKNARVVTVDEVYDDLTMN
;
A
#
# COMPACT_ATOMS: atom_id res chain seq x y z
N MET A 1 20.92 -73.72 -30.34
CA MET A 1 19.83 -74.71 -30.20
C MET A 1 19.52 -74.80 -28.70
N MET A 2 18.40 -74.23 -28.22
CA MET A 2 17.09 -74.90 -28.06
C MET A 2 17.23 -76.23 -27.28
N VAL A 3 16.51 -76.57 -26.20
CA VAL A 3 15.20 -76.23 -25.60
C VAL A 3 15.22 -76.93 -24.21
N ALA A 4 14.96 -76.23 -23.09
CA ALA A 4 13.73 -76.18 -22.27
C ALA A 4 13.36 -77.39 -21.36
N GLY A 5 12.82 -77.07 -20.17
CA GLY A 5 11.88 -77.89 -19.37
C GLY A 5 12.29 -78.12 -17.90
N LYS A 6 11.84 -77.31 -16.90
CA LYS A 6 10.64 -77.48 -16.01
C LYS A 6 10.66 -78.79 -15.19
N ARG A 7 10.40 -78.91 -13.87
CA ARG A 7 9.82 -78.11 -12.75
C ARG A 7 10.01 -78.93 -11.43
N LYS A 8 10.05 -78.26 -10.26
CA LYS A 8 9.23 -78.47 -9.02
C LYS A 8 9.98 -78.27 -7.67
N SER A 9 9.51 -77.24 -6.94
CA SER A 9 9.21 -77.13 -5.48
C SER A 9 10.25 -77.45 -4.39
N ALA A 10 10.54 -76.44 -3.54
CA ALA A 10 10.57 -76.58 -2.07
C ALA A 10 10.38 -75.21 -1.39
N VAL A 11 9.44 -75.18 -0.44
CA VAL A 11 9.07 -74.08 0.47
C VAL A 11 9.79 -74.30 1.83
N VAL A 12 9.93 -73.24 2.63
CA VAL A 12 9.95 -73.16 4.11
C VAL A 12 11.14 -72.34 4.64
N MET A 13 10.88 -71.09 5.04
CA MET A 13 11.17 -70.52 6.37
C MET A 13 11.11 -68.98 6.34
N ALA A 14 10.09 -68.40 6.97
CA ALA A 14 10.17 -67.20 7.84
C ALA A 14 8.75 -66.73 8.19
N ALA A 15 8.07 -67.51 9.04
CA ALA A 15 6.88 -67.08 9.76
C ALA A 15 7.24 -67.00 11.25
N ALA A 16 7.55 -65.80 11.74
CA ALA A 16 7.45 -65.39 13.15
C ALA A 16 8.06 -63.99 13.30
N CYS A 17 7.25 -62.93 13.13
CA CYS A 17 7.47 -61.60 13.77
C CYS A 17 6.37 -60.56 13.48
N CYS A 18 5.39 -60.82 12.60
CA CYS A 18 4.40 -59.78 12.25
C CYS A 18 3.08 -59.80 13.06
N LEU A 19 2.93 -60.68 14.07
CA LEU A 19 1.65 -60.81 14.81
C LEU A 19 1.64 -60.18 16.21
N GLY A 20 2.76 -59.60 16.69
CA GLY A 20 2.84 -58.93 17.99
C GLY A 20 2.61 -57.42 17.97
N GLY A 21 2.79 -56.75 16.83
CA GLY A 21 2.74 -55.28 16.74
C GLY A 21 1.36 -54.69 16.40
N LEU A 22 0.43 -55.50 15.87
CA LEU A 22 -0.86 -55.00 15.37
C LEU A 22 -1.98 -54.97 16.41
N LEU A 23 -1.83 -55.67 17.54
CA LEU A 23 -2.86 -55.72 18.59
C LEU A 23 -2.66 -54.71 19.72
N VAL A 24 -1.47 -54.13 19.86
CA VAL A 24 -1.22 -53.05 20.85
C VAL A 24 -1.50 -51.66 20.26
N TRP A 25 -1.46 -51.50 18.93
CA TRP A 25 -1.78 -50.23 18.29
C TRP A 25 -3.30 -50.00 18.14
N PHE A 26 -4.08 -51.05 17.89
CA PHE A 26 -5.54 -50.95 17.88
C PHE A 26 -6.15 -50.74 19.28
N GLY A 27 -5.53 -51.27 20.33
CA GLY A 27 -5.99 -51.04 21.71
C GLY A 27 -5.76 -49.61 22.21
N TYR A 28 -4.67 -48.95 21.77
CA TYR A 28 -4.38 -47.56 22.15
C TYR A 28 -5.23 -46.55 21.36
N ALA A 29 -5.51 -46.83 20.09
CA ALA A 29 -6.43 -46.02 19.27
C ALA A 29 -7.89 -46.13 19.75
N ALA A 30 -8.32 -47.31 20.21
CA ALA A 30 -9.67 -47.51 20.73
C ALA A 30 -9.88 -46.94 22.16
N TRP A 31 -8.81 -46.74 22.94
CA TRP A 31 -8.90 -46.15 24.29
C TRP A 31 -8.92 -44.61 24.29
N HIS A 32 -8.45 -43.97 23.21
CA HIS A 32 -8.56 -42.52 23.01
C HIS A 32 -9.75 -42.08 22.14
N ALA A 33 -10.52 -43.02 21.61
CA ALA A 33 -11.69 -42.75 20.77
C ALA A 33 -13.01 -42.63 21.56
N GLU A 34 -12.95 -42.35 22.87
CA GLU A 34 -14.13 -42.00 23.66
C GLU A 34 -13.99 -40.56 24.20
N ARG A 35 -14.91 -39.71 23.70
CA ARG A 35 -15.16 -38.29 23.98
C ARG A 35 -14.24 -37.26 23.32
N THR A 36 -14.45 -37.09 22.03
CA THR A 36 -14.80 -35.75 21.51
C THR A 36 -16.07 -35.92 20.68
N ASP A 37 -17.17 -35.29 21.10
CA ASP A 37 -18.32 -35.03 20.23
C ASP A 37 -17.91 -33.98 19.19
N ALA A 38 -16.91 -34.29 18.35
CA ALA A 38 -16.49 -33.42 17.27
C ALA A 38 -17.57 -33.50 16.19
N ARG A 39 -18.42 -32.47 16.12
CA ARG A 39 -19.35 -32.29 15.00
C ARG A 39 -18.54 -32.28 13.69
N PRO A 40 -19.03 -32.93 12.62
CA PRO A 40 -18.31 -32.91 11.34
C PRO A 40 -18.25 -31.48 10.79
N ASP A 41 -17.12 -31.09 10.23
CA ASP A 41 -16.86 -29.72 9.76
C ASP A 41 -17.83 -29.23 8.67
N ASN A 42 -18.52 -30.17 8.00
CA ASN A 42 -19.58 -29.90 7.02
C ASN A 42 -21.00 -29.75 7.64
N THR A 43 -21.09 -29.58 8.96
CA THR A 43 -22.38 -29.30 9.62
C THR A 43 -22.88 -27.92 9.21
N VAL A 44 -24.13 -27.81 8.78
CA VAL A 44 -24.72 -26.52 8.35
C VAL A 44 -25.14 -25.70 9.58
N VAL A 45 -24.63 -24.48 9.67
CA VAL A 45 -24.94 -23.51 10.73
C VAL A 45 -26.05 -22.56 10.32
N ALA A 46 -26.07 -22.18 9.04
CA ALA A 46 -27.06 -21.30 8.46
C ALA A 46 -27.14 -21.52 6.94
N GLU A 47 -28.16 -20.93 6.33
CA GLU A 47 -28.27 -20.80 4.88
C GLU A 47 -28.34 -19.32 4.49
N VAL A 48 -27.65 -18.96 3.41
CA VAL A 48 -27.68 -17.62 2.80
C VAL A 48 -28.22 -17.76 1.38
N ASP A 49 -29.43 -17.25 1.15
CA ASP A 49 -30.16 -17.40 -0.11
C ASP A 49 -30.27 -18.87 -0.58
N GLY A 50 -30.42 -19.78 0.38
CA GLY A 50 -30.54 -21.23 0.18
C GLY A 50 -29.21 -21.97 0.04
N GLU A 51 -28.07 -21.29 0.10
CA GLU A 51 -26.74 -21.93 0.11
C GLU A 51 -26.25 -22.17 1.54
N PRO A 52 -25.66 -23.33 1.85
CA PRO A 52 -25.19 -23.64 3.18
C PRO A 52 -23.99 -22.77 3.58
N VAL A 53 -23.97 -22.39 4.85
CA VAL A 53 -22.82 -21.91 5.61
C VAL A 53 -22.46 -23.01 6.58
N THR A 54 -21.31 -23.64 6.36
CA THR A 54 -20.83 -24.75 7.21
C THR A 54 -20.25 -24.24 8.52
N GLU A 55 -20.07 -25.13 9.48
CA GLU A 55 -19.41 -24.84 10.74
C GLU A 55 -17.97 -24.39 10.53
N GLU A 56 -17.24 -25.01 9.59
CA GLU A 56 -15.90 -24.59 9.21
C GLU A 56 -15.87 -23.15 8.66
N GLU A 57 -16.76 -22.82 7.72
CA GLU A 57 -16.91 -21.47 7.15
C GLU A 57 -17.23 -20.44 8.25
N PHE A 58 -18.13 -20.80 9.16
CA PHE A 58 -18.53 -19.90 10.23
C PHE A 58 -17.45 -19.72 11.29
N ARG A 59 -16.66 -20.77 11.60
CA ARG A 59 -15.50 -20.67 12.51
C ARG A 59 -14.41 -19.78 11.92
N TRP A 60 -14.14 -19.87 10.62
CA TRP A 60 -13.26 -18.93 9.93
C TRP A 60 -13.76 -17.48 10.10
N ALA A 61 -15.06 -17.23 9.87
CA ALA A 61 -15.64 -15.91 10.04
C ALA A 61 -15.56 -15.39 11.50
N LEU A 62 -15.76 -16.27 12.49
CA LEU A 62 -15.57 -15.95 13.91
C LEU A 62 -14.13 -15.54 14.23
N GLY A 63 -13.15 -16.29 13.71
CA GLY A 63 -11.72 -15.99 13.85
C GLY A 63 -11.38 -14.59 13.32
N ARG A 64 -11.89 -14.25 12.13
CA ARG A 64 -11.68 -12.96 11.47
C ARG A 64 -12.21 -11.77 12.28
N GLU A 65 -13.36 -11.93 12.93
CA GLU A 65 -14.01 -10.85 13.70
C GLU A 65 -13.53 -10.76 15.15
N ARG A 66 -12.80 -11.76 15.65
CA ARG A 66 -12.37 -11.90 17.04
C ARG A 66 -11.67 -10.64 17.56
N THR A 67 -10.62 -10.21 16.86
CA THR A 67 -9.79 -9.07 17.29
C THR A 67 -10.58 -7.77 17.29
N ALA A 68 -11.38 -7.51 16.26
CA ALA A 68 -12.20 -6.30 16.15
C ALA A 68 -13.21 -6.19 17.30
N VAL A 69 -13.84 -7.31 17.69
CA VAL A 69 -14.78 -7.34 18.83
C VAL A 69 -14.06 -7.14 20.15
N ILE A 70 -12.92 -7.80 20.38
CA ILE A 70 -12.09 -7.58 21.56
C ILE A 70 -11.73 -6.09 21.70
N GLU A 71 -11.23 -5.48 20.63
CA GLU A 71 -10.86 -4.06 20.64
C GLU A 71 -12.07 -3.14 20.86
N GLN A 72 -13.21 -3.46 20.28
CA GLN A 72 -14.45 -2.71 20.48
C GLN A 72 -14.85 -2.69 21.96
N PHE A 73 -14.87 -3.85 22.62
CA PHE A 73 -15.28 -3.94 24.03
C PHE A 73 -14.23 -3.35 24.97
N LYS A 74 -12.93 -3.54 24.70
CA LYS A 74 -11.85 -2.87 25.45
C LYS A 74 -11.98 -1.36 25.37
N ARG A 75 -12.13 -0.80 24.17
CA ARG A 75 -12.16 0.66 23.94
C ARG A 75 -13.43 1.32 24.47
N LYS A 76 -14.60 0.73 24.24
CA LYS A 76 -15.88 1.35 24.60
C LYS A 76 -16.31 1.07 26.04
N ARG A 77 -15.88 -0.06 26.62
CA ARG A 77 -16.41 -0.58 27.88
C ARG A 77 -15.35 -0.94 28.91
N GLY A 78 -14.06 -0.72 28.60
CA GLY A 78 -12.96 -1.07 29.50
C GLY A 78 -12.87 -2.56 29.81
N ALA A 79 -13.38 -3.41 28.91
CA ALA A 79 -13.45 -4.85 29.12
C ALA A 79 -12.06 -5.48 29.34
N VAL A 80 -11.98 -6.44 30.24
CA VAL A 80 -10.79 -7.29 30.45
C VAL A 80 -10.96 -8.58 29.66
N VAL A 81 -9.92 -8.99 28.95
CA VAL A 81 -9.91 -10.21 28.15
C VAL A 81 -9.38 -11.36 29.02
N ASP A 82 -10.31 -12.13 29.58
CA ASP A 82 -10.11 -13.32 30.41
C ASP A 82 -11.00 -14.47 29.92
N GLU A 83 -11.01 -15.60 30.64
CA GLU A 83 -11.76 -16.81 30.26
C GLU A 83 -13.27 -16.56 30.14
N GLU A 84 -13.81 -15.64 30.95
CA GLU A 84 -15.23 -15.28 30.94
C GLU A 84 -15.57 -14.18 29.94
N PHE A 85 -14.58 -13.58 29.27
CA PHE A 85 -14.77 -12.41 28.41
C PHE A 85 -15.93 -12.57 27.44
N TRP A 86 -16.01 -13.70 26.74
CA TRP A 86 -17.03 -13.97 25.73
C TRP A 86 -18.44 -14.08 26.29
N GLN A 87 -18.59 -14.52 27.54
CA GLN A 87 -19.88 -14.76 28.19
C GLN A 87 -20.31 -13.57 29.06
N ARG A 88 -19.37 -12.71 29.46
CA ARG A 88 -19.66 -11.54 30.30
C ARG A 88 -20.55 -10.56 29.54
N GLU A 89 -21.66 -10.19 30.18
CA GLU A 89 -22.59 -9.20 29.64
C GLU A 89 -22.05 -7.79 29.83
N TYR A 90 -22.17 -6.96 28.80
CA TYR A 90 -21.92 -5.53 28.88
C TYR A 90 -23.06 -4.76 28.19
N ASP A 91 -23.84 -4.02 28.97
CA ASP A 91 -24.99 -3.23 28.50
C ASP A 91 -26.03 -4.04 27.70
N GLY A 92 -26.39 -5.24 28.16
CA GLY A 92 -27.40 -6.08 27.48
C GLY A 92 -26.89 -6.90 26.30
N ALA A 93 -25.56 -6.97 26.07
CA ALA A 93 -24.98 -7.80 25.02
C ALA A 93 -23.65 -8.41 25.46
N THR A 94 -23.40 -9.66 25.05
CA THR A 94 -22.11 -10.32 25.27
C THR A 94 -21.17 -10.13 24.08
N PRO A 95 -19.83 -10.23 24.26
CA PRO A 95 -18.91 -10.29 23.12
C PRO A 95 -19.19 -11.49 22.21
N LEU A 96 -19.64 -12.63 22.76
CA LEU A 96 -20.00 -13.81 21.97
C LEU A 96 -21.15 -13.54 21.00
N GLU A 97 -22.24 -12.92 21.48
CA GLU A 97 -23.35 -12.52 20.63
C GLU A 97 -22.91 -11.51 19.56
N THR A 98 -22.02 -10.58 19.94
CA THR A 98 -21.53 -9.55 19.03
C THR A 98 -20.65 -10.15 17.93
N VAL A 99 -19.74 -11.05 18.26
CA VAL A 99 -18.87 -11.70 17.27
C VAL A 99 -19.65 -12.65 16.38
N LYS A 100 -20.63 -13.40 16.91
CA LYS A 100 -21.51 -14.26 16.10
C LYS A 100 -22.31 -13.46 15.07
N LYS A 101 -22.84 -12.29 15.43
CA LYS A 101 -23.54 -11.40 14.48
C LYS A 101 -22.62 -10.89 13.38
N ARG A 102 -21.44 -10.40 13.75
CA ARG A 102 -20.44 -9.92 12.78
C ARG A 102 -19.90 -11.03 11.89
N ALA A 103 -19.68 -12.22 12.45
CA ALA A 103 -19.26 -13.39 11.69
C ALA A 103 -20.33 -13.82 10.68
N MET A 104 -21.62 -13.71 11.04
CA MET A 104 -22.70 -13.94 10.08
C MET A 104 -22.68 -12.91 8.95
N ASP A 105 -22.50 -11.62 9.25
CA ASP A 105 -22.34 -10.58 8.22
C ASP A 105 -21.15 -10.88 7.28
N THR A 106 -20.04 -11.34 7.86
CA THR A 106 -18.83 -11.75 7.12
C THR A 106 -19.08 -12.97 6.24
N ALA A 107 -19.75 -14.02 6.74
CA ALA A 107 -20.11 -15.21 5.98
C ALA A 107 -21.09 -14.89 4.84
N VAL A 108 -22.11 -14.06 5.11
CA VAL A 108 -23.05 -13.57 4.09
C VAL A 108 -22.30 -12.82 2.98
N ARG A 109 -21.39 -11.92 3.36
CA ARG A 109 -20.62 -11.12 2.39
C ARG A 109 -19.65 -11.98 1.58
N LEU A 110 -19.06 -13.01 2.17
CA LEU A 110 -18.26 -14.02 1.46
C LEU A 110 -19.13 -14.74 0.43
N LYS A 111 -20.25 -15.35 0.89
CA LYS A 111 -21.15 -16.13 0.04
C LYS A 111 -21.68 -15.34 -1.15
N VAL A 112 -22.12 -14.11 -0.91
CA VAL A 112 -22.63 -13.21 -1.96
C VAL A 112 -21.58 -12.96 -3.04
N GLN A 113 -20.31 -12.72 -2.66
CA GLN A 113 -19.24 -12.50 -3.62
C GLN A 113 -18.88 -13.75 -4.40
N LEU A 114 -18.81 -14.92 -3.75
CA LEU A 114 -18.54 -16.20 -4.42
C LEU A 114 -19.66 -16.55 -5.40
N ARG A 115 -20.92 -16.42 -5.00
CA ARG A 115 -22.08 -16.65 -5.89
C ARG A 115 -22.12 -15.68 -7.06
N LEU A 116 -21.68 -14.43 -6.84
CA LEU A 116 -21.57 -13.47 -7.91
C LEU A 116 -20.47 -13.89 -8.90
N ALA A 117 -19.30 -14.33 -8.40
CA ALA A 117 -18.24 -14.89 -9.24
C ALA A 117 -18.71 -16.12 -10.03
N GLU A 118 -19.45 -17.03 -9.41
CA GLU A 118 -20.02 -18.22 -10.06
C GLU A 118 -21.03 -17.83 -11.15
N ARG A 119 -21.94 -16.89 -10.88
CA ARG A 119 -22.92 -16.39 -11.86
C ARG A 119 -22.25 -15.82 -13.11
N TYR A 120 -21.11 -15.14 -12.93
CA TYR A 120 -20.31 -14.58 -14.02
C TYR A 120 -19.32 -15.59 -14.62
N GLY A 121 -19.36 -16.85 -14.18
CA GLY A 121 -18.56 -17.96 -14.71
C GLY A 121 -17.06 -17.88 -14.38
N LEU A 122 -16.69 -17.16 -13.32
CA LEU A 122 -15.30 -17.02 -12.89
C LEU A 122 -14.85 -18.20 -12.02
N ILE A 123 -15.80 -18.84 -11.34
CA ILE A 123 -15.57 -20.01 -10.49
C ILE A 123 -16.68 -21.04 -10.76
N ALA A 124 -16.39 -22.30 -10.47
CA ALA A 124 -17.34 -23.40 -10.67
C ALA A 124 -18.08 -23.82 -9.38
N ASP A 125 -17.60 -23.36 -8.22
CA ASP A 125 -18.11 -23.74 -6.91
C ASP A 125 -18.03 -22.54 -5.97
N ALA A 126 -19.19 -22.06 -5.51
CA ALA A 126 -19.32 -20.94 -4.58
C ALA A 126 -19.31 -21.35 -3.09
N SER A 127 -19.02 -22.61 -2.78
CA SER A 127 -18.88 -23.11 -1.41
C SER A 127 -17.54 -22.70 -0.78
N TYR A 128 -17.48 -22.75 0.55
CA TYR A 128 -16.21 -22.52 1.26
C TYR A 128 -15.20 -23.65 0.99
N GLU A 129 -15.67 -24.89 0.82
CA GLU A 129 -14.83 -26.02 0.39
C GLU A 129 -14.20 -25.75 -0.98
N GLY A 130 -14.95 -25.16 -1.91
CA GLY A 130 -14.44 -24.70 -3.20
C GLY A 130 -13.30 -23.68 -3.06
N VAL A 131 -13.40 -22.75 -2.09
CA VAL A 131 -12.31 -21.81 -1.79
C VAL A 131 -11.07 -22.52 -1.24
N LEU A 132 -11.25 -23.48 -0.33
CA LEU A 132 -10.13 -24.26 0.22
C LEU A 132 -9.45 -25.12 -0.86
N LEU A 133 -10.23 -25.67 -1.80
CA LEU A 133 -9.67 -26.41 -2.93
C LEU A 133 -8.82 -25.51 -3.84
N GLU A 134 -9.27 -24.28 -4.09
CA GLU A 134 -8.50 -23.28 -4.84
C GLU A 134 -7.24 -22.85 -4.08
N MET A 135 -7.29 -22.79 -2.75
CA MET A 135 -6.13 -22.54 -1.90
C MET A 135 -5.07 -23.62 -2.07
N GLU A 136 -5.48 -24.89 -1.98
CA GLU A 136 -4.54 -26.00 -2.14
C GLU A 136 -3.95 -26.06 -3.56
N ARG A 137 -4.74 -25.75 -4.60
CA ARG A 137 -4.22 -25.62 -5.97
C ARG A 137 -3.17 -24.53 -6.08
N GLU A 138 -3.41 -23.37 -5.47
CA GLU A 138 -2.46 -22.26 -5.47
C GLU A 138 -1.20 -22.60 -4.66
N ASN A 139 -1.34 -23.25 -3.51
CA ASN A 139 -0.22 -23.72 -2.69
C ASN A 139 0.67 -24.70 -3.45
N VAL A 140 0.09 -25.67 -4.16
CA VAL A 140 0.85 -26.61 -5.01
C VAL A 140 1.58 -25.85 -6.13
N ARG A 141 0.91 -24.92 -6.80
CA ARG A 141 1.54 -24.09 -7.86
C ARG A 141 2.73 -23.29 -7.31
N MET A 142 2.60 -22.74 -6.10
CA MET A 142 3.67 -21.97 -5.44
C MET A 142 4.84 -22.87 -5.03
N GLU A 143 4.56 -24.06 -4.50
CA GLU A 143 5.58 -25.06 -4.16
C GLU A 143 6.40 -25.48 -5.40
N GLU A 144 5.74 -25.74 -6.53
CA GLU A 144 6.39 -26.04 -7.80
C GLU A 144 7.24 -24.88 -8.31
N ALA A 145 6.75 -23.64 -8.21
CA ALA A 145 7.49 -22.45 -8.63
C ALA A 145 8.74 -22.21 -7.77
N LEU A 146 8.63 -22.39 -6.44
CA LEU A 146 9.76 -22.32 -5.51
C LEU A 146 10.79 -23.41 -5.81
N ALA A 147 10.35 -24.65 -6.06
CA ALA A 147 11.23 -25.76 -6.44
C ALA A 147 11.96 -25.50 -7.77
N ALA A 148 11.32 -24.78 -8.70
CA ALA A 148 11.91 -24.36 -9.97
C ALA A 148 12.78 -23.09 -9.88
N GLY A 149 12.92 -22.48 -8.69
CA GLY A 149 13.69 -21.24 -8.49
C GLY A 149 13.05 -19.99 -9.11
N LEU A 150 11.73 -20.03 -9.38
CA LEU A 150 10.98 -18.88 -9.87
C LEU A 150 10.56 -17.97 -8.71
N PRO A 151 10.50 -16.64 -8.93
CA PRO A 151 10.01 -15.72 -7.91
C PRO A 151 8.55 -16.01 -7.59
N VAL A 152 8.24 -16.14 -6.30
CA VAL A 152 6.88 -16.26 -5.76
C VAL A 152 6.61 -15.06 -4.88
N TYR A 153 5.49 -14.39 -5.11
CA TYR A 153 5.05 -13.23 -4.33
C TYR A 153 4.04 -13.68 -3.28
N GLY A 154 4.17 -13.21 -2.04
CA GLY A 154 3.31 -13.59 -0.92
C GLY A 154 3.95 -14.64 0.01
N PRO A 155 3.18 -15.24 0.93
CA PRO A 155 3.67 -16.28 1.80
C PRO A 155 4.05 -17.54 1.00
N ALA A 156 4.96 -18.37 1.54
CA ALA A 156 5.37 -19.61 0.87
C ALA A 156 4.22 -20.63 0.73
N ARG A 157 3.25 -20.55 1.66
CA ARG A 157 2.00 -21.31 1.67
C ARG A 157 0.93 -20.41 2.26
N PHE A 158 -0.25 -20.42 1.66
CA PHE A 158 -1.43 -19.78 2.18
C PHE A 158 -2.15 -20.66 3.19
N GLU A 159 -2.65 -20.00 4.24
CA GLU A 159 -3.69 -20.49 5.12
C GLU A 159 -5.02 -19.80 4.77
N ALA A 160 -6.15 -20.33 5.24
CA ALA A 160 -7.48 -19.84 4.85
C ALA A 160 -7.69 -18.35 5.16
N ASP A 161 -7.18 -17.86 6.30
CA ASP A 161 -7.31 -16.46 6.73
C ASP A 161 -6.76 -15.47 5.70
N ASP A 162 -5.58 -15.76 5.14
CA ASP A 162 -4.93 -14.91 4.13
C ASP A 162 -5.42 -15.22 2.70
N PHE A 163 -5.74 -16.50 2.43
CA PHE A 163 -6.14 -16.91 1.08
C PHE A 163 -7.48 -16.32 0.67
N VAL A 164 -8.47 -16.29 1.57
CA VAL A 164 -9.82 -15.80 1.21
C VAL A 164 -9.75 -14.35 0.72
N ASP A 165 -8.95 -13.49 1.36
CA ASP A 165 -8.80 -12.10 0.93
C ASP A 165 -8.07 -11.97 -0.40
N PHE A 166 -6.99 -12.74 -0.59
CA PHE A 166 -6.28 -12.81 -1.87
C PHE A 166 -7.22 -13.28 -3.00
N TYR A 167 -7.97 -14.35 -2.74
CA TYR A 167 -8.87 -14.97 -3.71
C TYR A 167 -10.03 -14.03 -4.07
N LEU A 168 -10.70 -13.43 -3.08
CA LEU A 168 -11.75 -12.44 -3.31
C LEU A 168 -11.21 -11.19 -4.01
N GLY A 169 -9.99 -10.74 -3.67
CA GLY A 169 -9.34 -9.63 -4.36
C GLY A 169 -9.15 -9.91 -5.85
N ARG A 170 -8.68 -11.12 -6.19
CA ARG A 170 -8.53 -11.57 -7.59
C ARG A 170 -9.88 -11.62 -8.31
N LEU A 171 -10.90 -12.21 -7.68
CA LEU A 171 -12.26 -12.26 -8.26
C LEU A 171 -12.87 -10.87 -8.43
N ALA A 172 -12.63 -9.96 -7.49
CA ALA A 172 -13.17 -8.62 -7.52
C ALA A 172 -12.65 -7.80 -8.71
N VAL A 173 -11.40 -8.00 -9.13
CA VAL A 173 -10.84 -7.36 -10.34
C VAL A 173 -11.69 -7.72 -11.56
N GLU A 174 -11.91 -9.02 -11.80
CA GLU A 174 -12.68 -9.47 -12.95
C GLU A 174 -14.18 -9.17 -12.84
N LEU A 175 -14.74 -9.24 -11.63
CA LEU A 175 -16.14 -8.89 -11.39
C LEU A 175 -16.42 -7.42 -11.69
N LYS A 176 -15.52 -6.50 -11.30
CA LYS A 176 -15.70 -5.06 -11.58
C LYS A 176 -15.82 -4.80 -13.08
N ASP A 177 -14.95 -5.40 -13.89
CA ASP A 177 -14.98 -5.22 -15.34
C ASP A 177 -16.27 -5.79 -15.93
N ARG A 178 -16.63 -7.04 -15.59
CA ARG A 178 -17.85 -7.71 -16.06
C ARG A 178 -19.13 -6.97 -15.66
N LEU A 179 -19.18 -6.44 -14.44
CA LEU A 179 -20.32 -5.69 -13.91
C LEU A 179 -20.43 -4.33 -14.59
N LEU A 180 -19.32 -3.61 -14.81
CA LEU A 180 -19.33 -2.32 -15.51
C LEU A 180 -19.74 -2.41 -16.99
N GLU A 181 -19.66 -3.59 -17.58
CA GLU A 181 -20.20 -3.86 -18.92
C GLU A 181 -21.70 -4.17 -18.90
N ASN A 182 -22.25 -4.56 -17.75
CA ASN A 182 -23.62 -5.05 -17.61
C ASN A 182 -24.37 -4.31 -16.49
N GLU A 183 -24.50 -4.93 -15.30
CA GLU A 183 -25.37 -4.46 -14.22
C GLU A 183 -24.99 -3.09 -13.63
N LEU A 184 -23.70 -2.74 -13.69
CA LEU A 184 -23.14 -1.47 -13.23
C LEU A 184 -22.71 -0.57 -14.39
N ALA A 185 -23.26 -0.78 -15.59
CA ALA A 185 -22.99 0.06 -16.74
C ALA A 185 -23.12 1.56 -16.40
N VAL A 186 -22.06 2.30 -16.71
CA VAL A 186 -21.89 3.71 -16.34
C VAL A 186 -21.77 4.57 -17.59
N THR A 187 -22.49 5.70 -17.60
CA THR A 187 -22.42 6.67 -18.69
C THR A 187 -21.32 7.70 -18.46
N ASP A 188 -20.90 8.38 -19.52
CA ASP A 188 -19.91 9.45 -19.45
C ASP A 188 -20.35 10.59 -18.51
N GLU A 189 -21.66 10.89 -18.43
CA GLU A 189 -22.17 11.91 -17.51
C GLU A 189 -21.96 11.52 -16.05
N LYS A 190 -22.15 10.25 -15.71
CA LYS A 190 -21.88 9.74 -14.36
C LYS A 190 -20.38 9.76 -14.05
N LEU A 191 -19.54 9.36 -15.01
CA LEU A 191 -18.09 9.43 -14.84
C LEU A 191 -17.59 10.88 -14.71
N LYS A 192 -18.16 11.82 -15.45
CA LYS A 192 -17.84 13.26 -15.30
C LYS A 192 -18.21 13.77 -13.92
N ARG A 193 -19.37 13.39 -13.39
CA ARG A 193 -19.77 13.74 -12.02
C ARG A 193 -18.80 13.16 -11.00
N HIS A 194 -18.48 11.87 -11.14
CA HIS A 194 -17.51 11.20 -10.27
C HIS A 194 -16.13 11.87 -10.32
N TYR A 195 -15.66 12.23 -11.53
CA TYR A 195 -14.43 13.00 -11.71
C TYR A 195 -14.47 14.34 -10.96
N GLU A 196 -15.56 15.11 -11.08
CA GLU A 196 -15.70 16.39 -10.37
C GLU A 196 -15.64 16.24 -8.85
N GLU A 197 -16.14 15.12 -8.31
CA GLU A 197 -16.09 14.80 -6.87
C GLU A 197 -14.67 14.45 -6.40
N VAL A 198 -13.86 13.79 -7.24
CA VAL A 198 -12.53 13.26 -6.83
C VAL A 198 -11.33 14.01 -7.41
N LYS A 199 -11.52 14.94 -8.36
CA LYS A 199 -10.41 15.63 -9.06
C LYS A 199 -9.49 16.40 -8.13
N GLY A 200 -10.00 16.89 -7.01
CA GLY A 200 -9.22 17.57 -5.98
C GLY A 200 -8.15 16.69 -5.35
N GLU A 201 -8.43 15.39 -5.24
CA GLU A 201 -7.58 14.40 -4.57
C GLU A 201 -6.72 13.62 -5.56
N LEU A 202 -7.28 13.25 -6.72
CA LEU A 202 -6.64 12.30 -7.64
C LEU A 202 -6.03 12.94 -8.89
N PHE A 203 -6.51 14.11 -9.29
CA PHE A 203 -6.19 14.70 -10.59
C PHE A 203 -5.59 16.10 -10.49
N ARG A 204 -5.20 16.54 -9.28
CA ARG A 204 -4.50 17.81 -9.09
C ARG A 204 -3.10 17.73 -9.70
N GLN A 205 -2.77 18.69 -10.54
CA GLN A 205 -1.42 18.87 -11.05
C GLN A 205 -0.68 19.91 -10.20
N GLU A 206 0.65 19.83 -10.19
CA GLU A 206 1.47 20.86 -9.57
C GLU A 206 1.20 22.21 -10.25
N GLY A 207 0.95 23.24 -9.45
CA GLY A 207 0.86 24.61 -9.92
C GLY A 207 2.21 25.17 -10.29
N GLU A 208 2.21 26.38 -10.80
CA GLU A 208 3.43 27.10 -11.14
C GLU A 208 3.74 28.09 -10.01
N THR A 209 4.89 27.97 -9.36
CA THR A 209 5.40 28.97 -8.42
C THR A 209 6.67 29.57 -8.98
N ARG A 210 6.64 30.85 -9.31
CA ARG A 210 7.83 31.62 -9.68
C ARG A 210 8.45 32.22 -8.42
N PHE A 211 9.76 32.12 -8.31
CA PHE A 211 10.50 32.62 -7.16
C PHE A 211 11.89 33.11 -7.58
N TYR A 212 12.48 34.00 -6.77
CA TYR A 212 13.90 34.27 -6.83
C TYR A 212 14.64 33.31 -5.91
N ALA A 213 15.61 32.58 -6.46
CA ALA A 213 16.57 31.77 -5.72
C ALA A 213 17.83 32.60 -5.47
N PHE A 214 18.08 32.94 -4.21
CA PHE A 214 19.36 33.46 -3.74
C PHE A 214 20.21 32.26 -3.31
N SER A 215 21.45 32.19 -3.77
CA SER A 215 22.38 31.14 -3.39
C SER A 215 23.77 31.68 -3.04
N ALA A 216 24.36 31.11 -1.99
CA ALA A 216 25.70 31.42 -1.52
C ALA A 216 26.53 30.13 -1.44
N ALA A 217 27.45 29.93 -2.39
CA ALA A 217 28.26 28.73 -2.45
C ALA A 217 29.42 28.79 -1.44
N TYR A 218 29.64 27.67 -0.74
CA TYR A 218 30.76 27.47 0.18
C TYR A 218 31.69 26.32 -0.24
N ARG A 219 31.39 25.65 -1.35
CA ARG A 219 32.33 24.77 -2.06
C ARG A 219 32.66 25.33 -3.42
N ARG A 220 33.95 25.33 -3.78
CA ARG A 220 34.44 25.66 -5.12
C ARG A 220 35.24 24.46 -5.63
N GLY A 221 34.95 24.00 -6.85
CA GLY A 221 35.60 22.80 -7.41
C GLY A 221 35.43 21.51 -6.59
N GLY A 222 34.39 21.42 -5.75
CA GLY A 222 34.09 20.25 -4.91
C GLY A 222 34.83 20.18 -3.56
N VAL A 223 35.66 21.18 -3.23
CA VAL A 223 36.37 21.24 -1.94
C VAL A 223 35.70 22.26 -1.02
N GLU A 224 35.50 21.90 0.24
CA GLU A 224 35.04 22.83 1.27
C GLU A 224 36.23 23.69 1.75
N GLU A 225 36.13 25.00 1.53
CA GLU A 225 37.15 25.94 1.97
C GLU A 225 36.88 26.39 3.41
N LYS A 226 37.93 26.42 4.23
CA LYS A 226 37.82 26.68 5.66
C LYS A 226 37.41 28.13 5.92
N GLY A 227 36.22 28.33 6.49
CA GLY A 227 35.67 29.65 6.80
C GLY A 227 34.54 30.08 5.85
N LEU A 228 34.58 29.61 4.60
CA LEU A 228 33.64 30.00 3.55
C LEU A 228 32.20 29.58 3.85
N LYS A 229 32.00 28.45 4.54
CA LYS A 229 30.66 28.02 4.99
C LYS A 229 30.02 29.02 5.95
N ARG A 230 30.80 29.61 6.86
CA ARG A 230 30.31 30.62 7.81
C ARG A 230 30.00 31.93 7.10
N GLU A 231 30.83 32.32 6.14
CA GLU A 231 30.63 33.53 5.34
C GLU A 231 29.42 33.42 4.42
N ALA A 232 29.24 32.28 3.73
CA ALA A 232 28.06 31.99 2.91
C ALA A 232 26.77 32.03 3.75
N ALA A 233 26.80 31.43 4.95
CA ALA A 233 25.70 31.51 5.89
C ALA A 233 25.41 32.96 6.33
N ALA A 234 26.44 33.75 6.63
CA ALA A 234 26.26 35.15 7.02
C ALA A 234 25.68 36.00 5.87
N ALA A 235 26.13 35.78 4.64
CA ALA A 235 25.66 36.51 3.46
C ALA A 235 24.19 36.21 3.13
N ILE A 236 23.79 34.94 3.10
CA ILE A 236 22.39 34.55 2.82
C ILE A 236 21.45 34.99 3.94
N GLU A 237 21.90 34.96 5.20
CA GLU A 237 21.12 35.45 6.35
C GLU A 237 20.96 36.97 6.33
N GLU A 238 21.95 37.70 5.84
CA GLU A 238 21.83 39.15 5.63
C GLU A 238 20.83 39.47 4.53
N ALA A 239 20.85 38.77 3.40
CA ALA A 239 19.81 38.92 2.38
C ALA A 239 18.42 38.62 2.95
N SER A 240 18.27 37.53 3.71
CA SER A 240 17.01 37.20 4.39
C SER A 240 16.51 38.33 5.28
N ARG A 241 17.39 38.94 6.10
CA ARG A 241 17.05 40.10 6.95
C ARG A 241 16.64 41.33 6.15
N ARG A 242 17.38 41.66 5.09
CA ARG A 242 17.09 42.81 4.21
C ARG A 242 15.75 42.65 3.50
N LEU A 243 15.47 41.46 2.99
CA LEU A 243 14.17 41.10 2.41
C LEU A 243 13.04 41.23 3.44
N ALA A 244 13.25 40.72 4.66
CA ALA A 244 12.26 40.84 5.74
C ALA A 244 12.04 42.29 6.19
N ALA A 245 13.03 43.17 6.03
CA ALA A 245 12.92 44.61 6.25
C ALA A 245 12.18 45.35 5.12
N GLY A 246 11.77 44.65 4.06
CA GLY A 246 10.98 45.21 2.95
C GLY A 246 11.82 45.79 1.80
N GLU A 247 13.12 45.48 1.75
CA GLU A 247 13.95 45.87 0.61
C GLU A 247 13.56 45.07 -0.65
N SER A 248 13.69 45.70 -1.82
CA SER A 248 13.28 45.11 -3.09
C SER A 248 14.12 43.88 -3.46
N VAL A 249 13.45 42.77 -3.75
CA VAL A 249 14.07 41.51 -4.23
C VAL A 249 15.01 41.77 -5.41
N GLY A 250 14.55 42.55 -6.40
CA GLY A 250 15.34 42.86 -7.59
C GLY A 250 16.58 43.72 -7.31
N ALA A 251 16.55 44.58 -6.29
CA ALA A 251 17.70 45.38 -5.90
C ALA A 251 18.79 44.52 -5.26
N ILE A 252 18.41 43.65 -4.32
CA ILE A 252 19.34 42.71 -3.67
C ILE A 252 19.90 41.72 -4.70
N ALA A 253 19.06 41.19 -5.60
CA ALA A 253 19.50 40.27 -6.65
C ALA A 253 20.50 40.91 -7.62
N ALA A 254 20.29 42.17 -8.00
CA ALA A 254 21.22 42.91 -8.84
C ALA A 254 22.57 43.16 -8.14
N GLU A 255 22.56 43.50 -6.86
CA GLU A 255 23.77 43.67 -6.04
C GLU A 255 24.56 42.35 -5.93
N TRP A 256 23.87 41.24 -5.65
CA TRP A 256 24.45 39.90 -5.53
C TRP A 256 25.17 39.49 -6.82
N ASN A 257 24.52 39.68 -7.97
CA ASN A 257 25.09 39.32 -9.26
C ASN A 257 26.15 40.34 -9.75
N ALA A 258 26.13 41.59 -9.26
CA ALA A 258 27.13 42.60 -9.63
C ALA A 258 28.50 42.35 -8.96
N GLY A 259 28.53 41.75 -7.77
CA GLY A 259 29.76 41.33 -7.10
C GLY A 259 30.58 40.28 -7.87
N GLU A 260 29.94 39.52 -8.77
CA GLU A 260 30.59 38.56 -9.67
C GLU A 260 31.34 39.24 -10.83
N ARG A 261 30.87 40.41 -11.31
CA ARG A 261 31.39 41.06 -12.54
C ARG A 261 32.69 41.84 -12.34
N SER A 262 33.08 42.18 -11.12
CA SER A 262 34.34 42.92 -10.88
C SER A 262 35.62 42.07 -11.01
N GLY A 263 35.51 40.81 -11.45
CA GLY A 263 36.65 39.92 -11.70
C GLY A 263 37.05 39.72 -13.18
N GLU A 264 36.30 40.26 -14.15
CA GLU A 264 36.52 40.00 -15.59
C GLU A 264 36.92 41.22 -16.44
N ASP A 265 37.31 42.34 -15.82
CA ASP A 265 37.93 43.45 -16.57
C ASP A 265 39.44 43.20 -16.79
N SER A 266 39.75 42.22 -17.64
CA SER A 266 41.03 42.16 -18.35
C SER A 266 40.88 41.56 -19.75
N GLU A 267 40.14 42.23 -20.62
CA GLU A 267 40.35 42.08 -22.07
C GLU A 267 41.49 43.00 -22.53
N GLY A 268 42.55 42.40 -23.08
CA GLY A 268 43.47 43.11 -23.96
C GLY A 268 44.93 42.63 -23.97
N ALA A 269 45.23 41.49 -24.60
CA ALA A 269 46.45 41.33 -25.40
C ALA A 269 46.44 40.03 -26.21
N SER A 270 46.49 40.20 -27.53
CA SER A 270 46.87 39.19 -28.51
C SER A 270 48.37 38.87 -28.43
N ALA A 271 48.68 37.60 -28.75
CA ALA A 271 49.93 37.04 -29.26
C ALA A 271 51.01 36.54 -28.28
N ALA A 272 51.48 35.34 -28.64
CA ALA A 272 52.80 34.72 -28.40
C ALA A 272 52.98 33.77 -27.18
N GLN A 273 53.27 32.53 -27.56
CA GLN A 273 54.07 31.48 -26.92
C GLN A 273 54.77 31.78 -25.57
N GLY A 274 54.59 30.83 -24.64
CA GLY A 274 55.71 30.28 -23.87
C GLY A 274 55.74 30.60 -22.38
N GLY A 275 55.37 29.61 -21.56
CA GLY A 275 56.04 29.32 -20.29
C GLY A 275 55.68 30.16 -19.06
N THR A 276 55.69 29.45 -17.92
CA THR A 276 55.74 29.92 -16.52
C THR A 276 54.43 30.34 -15.85
N THR A 277 53.88 29.36 -15.11
CA THR A 277 53.41 29.44 -13.70
C THR A 277 52.95 30.80 -13.17
N GLY A 278 51.63 30.90 -13.01
CA GLY A 278 50.97 31.89 -12.17
C GLY A 278 49.47 31.62 -12.17
N THR A 279 49.01 30.64 -11.39
CA THR A 279 47.60 30.55 -11.00
C THR A 279 47.26 31.86 -10.27
N PRO A 280 46.23 32.62 -10.67
CA PRO A 280 45.73 33.69 -9.83
C PRO A 280 45.28 33.07 -8.51
N ASP A 281 45.75 33.62 -7.40
CA ASP A 281 45.32 33.22 -6.07
C ASP A 281 43.83 33.54 -5.93
N ILE A 282 42.97 32.54 -6.13
CA ILE A 282 41.51 32.63 -5.91
C ILE A 282 41.18 32.54 -4.40
N ALA A 283 42.21 32.53 -3.54
CA ALA A 283 42.13 32.25 -2.10
C ALA A 283 41.58 33.40 -1.24
N ASP A 284 41.22 34.54 -1.84
CA ASP A 284 40.70 35.72 -1.13
C ASP A 284 39.32 36.20 -1.65
N ALA A 285 38.69 35.41 -2.52
CA ALA A 285 37.35 35.68 -3.00
C ALA A 285 36.33 35.01 -2.08
N GLY A 286 35.48 35.82 -1.42
CA GLY A 286 34.38 35.35 -0.57
C GLY A 286 33.37 34.43 -1.28
N PRO A 287 32.27 34.04 -0.62
CA PRO A 287 31.33 33.07 -1.18
C PRO A 287 30.79 33.54 -2.52
N LEU A 288 30.60 32.61 -3.48
CA LEU A 288 29.98 32.94 -4.75
C LEU A 288 28.50 33.19 -4.52
N LEU A 289 28.06 34.42 -4.73
CA LEU A 289 26.68 34.86 -4.55
C LEU A 289 25.98 34.93 -5.90
N GLN A 290 24.84 34.28 -6.00
CA GLN A 290 24.02 34.29 -7.22
C GLN A 290 22.55 34.47 -6.86
N ALA A 291 21.84 35.24 -7.67
CA ALA A 291 20.39 35.39 -7.60
C ALA A 291 19.76 35.18 -8.98
N ALA A 292 18.84 34.23 -9.10
CA ALA A 292 18.16 33.92 -10.35
C ALA A 292 16.64 33.77 -10.15
N GLU A 293 15.86 34.13 -11.16
CA GLU A 293 14.44 33.77 -11.22
C GLU A 293 14.33 32.32 -11.67
N GLU A 294 13.56 31.53 -10.93
CA GLU A 294 13.30 30.11 -11.18
C GLU A 294 11.78 29.82 -11.16
N SER A 295 11.37 28.75 -11.82
CA SER A 295 10.00 28.23 -11.79
C SER A 295 9.95 26.84 -11.14
N PHE A 296 9.04 26.70 -10.19
CA PHE A 296 8.59 25.42 -9.66
C PHE A 296 7.32 25.01 -10.39
N ASP A 297 7.37 23.86 -11.08
CA ASP A 297 6.28 23.29 -11.86
C ASP A 297 6.42 21.76 -11.90
N ALA A 298 5.56 21.07 -12.67
CA ALA A 298 5.59 19.62 -12.79
C ALA A 298 6.93 19.05 -13.31
N GLU A 299 7.69 19.81 -14.12
CA GLU A 299 8.96 19.37 -14.68
C GLU A 299 10.09 19.51 -13.65
N SER A 300 10.11 20.62 -12.91
CA SER A 300 11.16 20.92 -11.93
C SER A 300 10.89 20.34 -10.54
N ALA A 301 9.64 20.00 -10.21
CA ALA A 301 9.22 19.43 -8.92
C ALA A 301 10.08 18.24 -8.47
N ARG A 302 10.42 17.33 -9.39
CA ARG A 302 11.24 16.15 -9.10
C ARG A 302 12.66 16.51 -8.68
N TYR A 303 13.23 17.58 -9.23
CA TYR A 303 14.55 18.07 -8.84
C TYR A 303 14.50 18.58 -7.40
N TYR A 304 13.58 19.49 -7.09
CA TYR A 304 13.48 20.07 -5.74
C TYR A 304 13.12 19.02 -4.69
N TYR A 305 12.22 18.07 -4.99
CA TYR A 305 11.89 16.98 -4.07
C TYR A 305 13.12 16.17 -3.65
N ARG A 306 14.07 15.97 -4.57
CA ARG A 306 15.29 15.18 -4.30
C ARG A 306 16.42 16.00 -3.72
N ALA A 307 16.66 17.20 -4.26
CA ALA A 307 17.80 18.02 -3.91
C ALA A 307 17.53 18.91 -2.70
N LEU A 308 16.32 19.46 -2.59
CA LEU A 308 15.94 20.46 -1.59
C LEU A 308 14.53 20.20 -1.04
N PRO A 309 14.29 19.09 -0.30
CA PRO A 309 12.96 18.75 0.21
C PRO A 309 12.25 19.88 0.99
N PRO A 310 12.93 20.66 1.86
CA PRO A 310 12.28 21.79 2.53
C PRO A 310 11.80 22.89 1.58
N LEU A 311 12.51 23.09 0.46
CA LEU A 311 12.11 24.06 -0.57
C LEU A 311 10.95 23.51 -1.41
N TYR A 312 10.97 22.21 -1.74
CA TYR A 312 9.84 21.53 -2.38
C TYR A 312 8.56 21.70 -1.56
N ASP A 313 8.60 21.40 -0.27
CA ASP A 313 7.43 21.48 0.62
C ASP A 313 6.87 22.90 0.71
N LEU A 314 7.72 23.93 0.60
CA LEU A 314 7.31 25.33 0.59
C LEU A 314 6.64 25.69 -0.74
N LEU A 315 7.26 25.36 -1.87
CA LEU A 315 6.81 25.79 -3.20
C LEU A 315 5.58 25.00 -3.68
N ALA A 316 5.49 23.71 -3.34
CA ALA A 316 4.35 22.85 -3.67
C ALA A 316 3.04 23.32 -3.01
N ARG A 317 3.12 24.11 -1.92
CA ARG A 317 1.97 24.72 -1.27
C ARG A 317 1.44 25.98 -1.97
N GLN A 318 2.09 26.41 -3.06
CA GLN A 318 1.71 27.58 -3.87
C GLN A 318 1.47 28.84 -3.00
N PRO A 319 2.49 29.26 -2.24
CA PRO A 319 2.37 30.37 -1.29
C PRO A 319 2.10 31.73 -1.97
N GLU A 320 1.65 32.70 -1.18
CA GLU A 320 1.43 34.06 -1.66
C GLU A 320 2.75 34.74 -2.07
N SER A 321 2.64 35.66 -3.04
CA SER A 321 3.77 36.49 -3.48
C SER A 321 4.32 37.32 -2.32
N GLY A 322 5.64 37.42 -2.24
CA GLY A 322 6.36 38.05 -1.15
C GLY A 322 6.72 37.12 0.00
N LEU A 323 6.30 35.85 -0.01
CA LEU A 323 6.76 34.88 1.00
C LEU A 323 8.28 34.68 0.87
N ILE A 324 8.99 34.95 1.98
CA ILE A 324 10.41 34.67 2.12
C ILE A 324 10.54 33.29 2.78
N GLY A 325 11.19 32.37 2.09
CA GLY A 325 11.47 31.03 2.61
C GLY A 325 12.53 31.02 3.70
N PRO A 326 12.73 29.87 4.37
CA PRO A 326 13.87 29.70 5.27
C PRO A 326 15.18 29.64 4.47
N VAL A 327 16.29 29.93 5.14
CA VAL A 327 17.63 29.60 4.62
C VAL A 327 17.83 28.09 4.72
N ILE A 328 18.18 27.45 3.61
CA ILE A 328 18.33 25.99 3.48
C ILE A 328 19.80 25.68 3.15
N ASP A 329 20.40 24.71 3.86
CA ASP A 329 21.74 24.18 3.58
C ASP A 329 21.65 23.06 2.53
N ASP A 330 22.00 23.36 1.27
CA ASP A 330 22.17 22.39 0.18
C ASP A 330 23.54 21.73 0.30
N ALA A 331 23.68 20.86 1.30
CA ALA A 331 24.95 20.25 1.61
C ALA A 331 25.51 19.35 0.50
N ALA A 332 24.66 18.89 -0.42
CA ALA A 332 25.08 18.11 -1.58
C ALA A 332 25.84 18.98 -2.58
N ASN A 333 25.30 20.16 -2.92
CA ASN A 333 25.93 21.10 -3.84
C ASN A 333 26.89 22.09 -3.14
N GLY A 334 26.92 22.09 -1.81
CA GLY A 334 27.85 22.93 -1.04
C GLY A 334 27.48 24.41 -1.08
N ARG A 335 26.19 24.73 -0.93
CA ARG A 335 25.67 26.11 -0.96
C ARG A 335 24.52 26.29 0.03
N TYR A 336 24.28 27.52 0.44
CA TYR A 336 23.01 27.91 1.06
C TYR A 336 22.05 28.44 0.00
N VAL A 337 20.75 28.20 0.18
CA VAL A 337 19.69 28.66 -0.72
C VAL A 337 18.59 29.35 0.09
N LEU A 338 18.09 30.47 -0.43
CA LEU A 338 16.92 31.20 0.07
C LEU A 338 16.00 31.48 -1.11
N ALA A 339 14.72 31.15 -0.99
CA ALA A 339 13.73 31.44 -2.02
C ALA A 339 12.82 32.59 -1.60
N VAL A 340 12.51 33.49 -2.53
CA VAL A 340 11.49 34.53 -2.35
C VAL A 340 10.45 34.37 -3.44
N VAL A 341 9.22 34.06 -3.04
CA VAL A 341 8.12 33.81 -3.96
C VAL A 341 7.71 35.13 -4.61
N ILE A 342 7.66 35.17 -5.93
CA ILE A 342 7.23 36.36 -6.69
C ILE A 342 5.84 36.19 -7.31
N GLY A 343 5.37 34.95 -7.45
CA GLY A 343 3.98 34.66 -7.74
C GLY A 343 3.70 33.18 -7.88
N SER A 344 2.48 32.79 -7.55
CA SER A 344 1.99 31.42 -7.73
C SER A 344 0.72 31.42 -8.56
N LYS A 345 0.57 30.36 -9.34
CA LYS A 345 -0.63 30.05 -10.11
C LYS A 345 -1.10 28.67 -9.70
N GLU A 346 -2.38 28.57 -9.37
CA GLU A 346 -2.98 27.29 -8.99
C GLU A 346 -2.79 26.26 -10.10
N GLY A 347 -2.43 25.05 -9.68
CA GLY A 347 -2.36 23.89 -10.57
C GLY A 347 -3.72 23.60 -11.19
N SER A 348 -3.70 23.21 -12.45
CA SER A 348 -4.90 22.69 -13.11
C SER A 348 -5.23 21.28 -12.62
N TYR A 349 -6.37 20.78 -13.07
CA TYR A 349 -6.68 19.36 -12.98
C TYR A 349 -6.39 18.69 -14.31
N ALA A 350 -5.88 17.46 -14.25
CA ALA A 350 -5.84 16.61 -15.43
C ALA A 350 -7.25 16.47 -16.00
N GLY A 351 -7.44 16.78 -17.28
CA GLY A 351 -8.75 16.82 -17.92
C GLY A 351 -9.51 15.50 -17.83
N PHE A 352 -10.83 15.56 -17.88
CA PHE A 352 -11.67 14.36 -17.81
C PHE A 352 -11.34 13.35 -18.91
N GLU A 353 -11.17 13.79 -20.17
CA GLU A 353 -10.97 12.88 -21.29
C GLU A 353 -9.63 12.12 -21.19
N GLU A 354 -8.56 12.77 -20.71
CA GLU A 354 -7.27 12.09 -20.46
C GLU A 354 -7.32 11.19 -19.22
N SER A 355 -8.09 11.56 -18.21
CA SER A 355 -8.21 10.82 -16.96
C SER A 355 -9.31 9.76 -16.97
N LYS A 356 -10.08 9.63 -18.06
CA LYS A 356 -11.34 8.87 -18.12
C LYS A 356 -11.18 7.41 -17.71
N ALA A 357 -10.08 6.76 -18.10
CA ALA A 357 -9.80 5.38 -17.73
C ALA A 357 -9.59 5.23 -16.21
N ILE A 358 -8.80 6.12 -15.60
CA ILE A 358 -8.53 6.14 -14.15
C ILE A 358 -9.82 6.46 -13.39
N VAL A 359 -10.60 7.44 -13.86
CA VAL A 359 -11.91 7.80 -13.30
C VAL A 359 -12.85 6.58 -13.32
N ARG A 360 -12.90 5.86 -14.45
CA ARG A 360 -13.73 4.65 -14.60
C ARG A 360 -13.30 3.55 -13.63
N GLN A 361 -12.00 3.29 -13.49
CA GLN A 361 -11.48 2.29 -12.56
C GLN A 361 -11.80 2.67 -11.12
N HIS A 362 -11.59 3.93 -10.73
CA HIS A 362 -11.93 4.40 -9.40
C HIS A 362 -13.44 4.30 -9.15
N TYR A 363 -14.29 4.70 -10.10
CA TYR A 363 -15.74 4.51 -9.99
C TYR A 363 -16.13 3.04 -9.81
N ALA A 364 -15.45 2.12 -10.51
CA ALA A 364 -15.67 0.68 -10.41
C ALA A 364 -15.52 0.16 -8.98
N GLU A 365 -14.50 0.63 -8.26
CA GLU A 365 -14.24 0.26 -6.85
C GLU A 365 -15.43 0.59 -5.95
N PHE A 366 -15.95 1.82 -6.04
CA PHE A 366 -17.08 2.27 -5.22
C PHE A 366 -18.39 1.59 -5.63
N ALA A 367 -18.63 1.49 -6.94
CA ALA A 367 -19.84 0.85 -7.46
C ALA A 367 -19.91 -0.64 -7.09
N TYR A 368 -18.79 -1.37 -7.18
CA TYR A 368 -18.69 -2.76 -6.78
C TYR A 368 -18.93 -2.93 -5.27
N ALA A 369 -18.29 -2.10 -4.44
CA ALA A 369 -18.46 -2.17 -2.99
C ALA A 369 -19.91 -1.91 -2.57
N ASP A 370 -20.57 -0.89 -3.13
CA ASP A 370 -22.00 -0.63 -2.89
C ASP A 370 -22.88 -1.79 -3.34
N TYR A 371 -22.60 -2.33 -4.53
CA TYR A 371 -23.37 -3.43 -5.10
C TYR A 371 -23.30 -4.69 -4.23
N VAL A 372 -22.10 -5.12 -3.82
CA VAL A 372 -21.92 -6.26 -2.90
C VAL A 372 -22.61 -6.00 -1.56
N ASN A 373 -22.49 -4.80 -1.01
CA ASN A 373 -23.15 -4.45 0.26
C ASN A 373 -24.68 -4.52 0.15
N ARG A 374 -25.24 -4.10 -0.98
CA ARG A 374 -26.68 -4.17 -1.23
C ARG A 374 -27.15 -5.61 -1.35
N LEU A 375 -26.41 -6.45 -2.06
CA LEU A 375 -26.69 -7.88 -2.17
C LEU A 375 -26.64 -8.55 -0.78
N ALA A 376 -25.59 -8.30 0.00
CA ALA A 376 -25.45 -8.83 1.35
C ALA A 376 -26.60 -8.40 2.28
N LYS A 377 -27.00 -7.13 2.24
CA LYS A 377 -28.15 -6.63 3.05
C LYS A 377 -29.49 -7.25 2.67
N ASN A 378 -29.65 -7.63 1.41
CA ASN A 378 -30.90 -8.21 0.90
C ASN A 378 -30.89 -9.74 0.92
N ALA A 379 -29.77 -10.37 1.31
CA ALA A 379 -29.66 -11.81 1.37
C ALA A 379 -30.57 -12.36 2.47
N ARG A 380 -31.28 -13.45 2.16
CA ARG A 380 -32.12 -14.15 3.13
C ARG A 380 -31.25 -15.11 3.93
N VAL A 381 -31.13 -14.85 5.22
CA VAL A 381 -30.39 -15.70 6.17
C VAL A 381 -31.36 -16.54 7.00
N VAL A 382 -31.13 -17.85 7.07
CA VAL A 382 -31.87 -18.78 7.93
C VAL A 382 -30.88 -19.54 8.80
N THR A 383 -30.93 -19.38 10.12
CA THR A 383 -30.04 -20.08 11.07
C THR A 383 -30.58 -21.46 11.42
N VAL A 384 -29.68 -22.39 11.68
CA VAL A 384 -29.99 -23.68 12.32
C VAL A 384 -29.71 -23.51 13.81
N ASP A 385 -30.74 -23.13 14.58
CA ASP A 385 -30.60 -22.62 15.95
C ASP A 385 -29.79 -23.54 16.87
N GLU A 386 -30.01 -24.86 16.84
CA GLU A 386 -29.23 -25.83 17.65
C GLU A 386 -27.72 -25.79 17.37
N VAL A 387 -27.32 -25.59 16.11
CA VAL A 387 -25.91 -25.53 15.74
C VAL A 387 -25.35 -24.14 16.01
N TYR A 388 -26.10 -23.11 15.63
CA TYR A 388 -25.68 -21.72 15.78
C TYR A 388 -25.49 -21.33 17.25
N ASP A 389 -26.39 -21.73 18.14
CA ASP A 389 -26.35 -21.35 19.55
C ASP A 389 -25.22 -22.04 20.31
N ASP A 390 -24.93 -23.30 20.00
CA ASP A 390 -23.87 -24.10 20.65
C ASP A 390 -22.44 -23.65 20.30
N LEU A 391 -22.26 -22.82 19.27
CA LEU A 391 -20.94 -22.34 18.87
C LEU A 391 -20.33 -21.40 19.92
N THR A 392 -19.10 -21.67 20.33
CA THR A 392 -18.34 -20.86 21.28
C THR A 392 -17.07 -20.30 20.65
N MET A 393 -16.55 -19.21 21.24
CA MET A 393 -15.20 -18.75 20.97
C MET A 393 -14.24 -19.52 21.87
N ASN A 394 -13.52 -20.49 21.30
CA ASN A 394 -12.45 -21.20 22.02
C ASN A 394 -11.22 -20.31 22.22
#